data_AF-A0A950QNP2-F1
#
_entry.id   AF-A0A950QNP2-F1
#
_cell.length_a   1.000
_cell.length_b   1.000
_cell.length_c   1.000
_cell.angle_alpha   90.00
_cell.angle_beta   90.00
_cell.angle_gamma   90.00
#
_symmetry.space_group_name_H-M   'P 1'
#
loop_
_entity.id
_entity.type
_entity.pdbx_description
1 polymer ?
#
loop_
_entity_poly.entity_id
_entity_poly.type
_entity_poly.pdbx_seq_one_letter_code
_entity_poly.pdbx_strand_id
1 'polypeptide(L)' 'MRRATITLPDDLAEAVAEYAGGQAAKPPLTAIVQAALRQYLAERGYLNGQRHLRITPATRSSGRRDVSLKHDRYLARR' A
#
# COMPACT_ATOMS: atom_id res chain seq x y z
N MET A 1 -1.52 12.20 20.82
CA MET A 1 -0.72 12.39 19.58
C MET A 1 0.75 12.57 19.95
N ARG A 2 1.68 12.11 19.11
CA ARG A 2 3.13 12.32 19.31
C ARG A 2 3.61 13.43 18.38
N ARG A 3 4.38 14.39 18.91
CA ARG A 3 4.98 15.48 18.13
C ARG A 3 6.38 15.09 17.67
N ALA A 4 6.70 15.37 16.42
CA ALA A 4 8.02 15.21 15.83
C ALA A 4 8.33 16.44 14.97
N THR A 5 9.60 16.84 14.94
CA THR A 5 10.12 17.86 14.03
C THR A 5 10.87 17.16 12.92
N ILE A 6 10.53 17.45 11.67
CA ILE A 6 11.17 16.90 10.47
C ILE A 6 11.58 18.05 9.56
N THR A 7 12.71 17.90 8.90
CA THR A 7 13.14 18.80 7.82
C THR A 7 12.75 18.15 6.50
N LEU A 8 12.01 18.89 5.67
CA LEU A 8 11.68 18.49 4.31
C LEU A 8 12.75 19.06 3.37
N PRO A 9 13.35 18.25 2.49
CA PRO A 9 14.17 18.76 1.39
C PRO A 9 13.34 19.68 0.48
N ASP A 10 14.02 20.59 -0.22
CA ASP A 10 13.37 21.68 -0.97
C ASP A 10 12.42 21.18 -2.05
N ASP A 11 12.78 20.09 -2.75
CA ASP A 11 11.95 19.47 -3.80
C ASP A 11 10.60 18.96 -3.24
N LEU A 12 10.62 18.31 -2.08
CA LEU A 12 9.40 17.87 -1.39
C LEU A 12 8.61 19.03 -0.83
N ALA A 13 9.27 20.07 -0.33
CA ALA A 13 8.59 21.26 0.18
C ALA A 13 7.84 21.99 -0.95
N GLU A 14 8.46 22.14 -2.12
CA GLU A 14 7.86 22.75 -3.32
C GLU A 14 6.68 21.92 -3.84
N ALA A 15 6.86 20.61 -4.00
CA ALA A 15 5.79 19.72 -4.46
C ALA A 15 4.56 19.74 -3.54
N VAL A 16 4.76 19.80 -2.21
CA VAL A 16 3.66 19.89 -1.25
C VAL A 16 2.98 21.27 -1.32
N ALA A 17 3.73 22.34 -1.54
CA ALA A 17 3.18 23.68 -1.70
C ALA A 17 2.31 23.80 -2.96
N GLU A 18 2.78 23.24 -4.09
CA GLU A 18 2.04 23.18 -5.35
C GLU A 18 0.74 22.37 -5.19
N TYR A 19 0.84 21.16 -4.61
CA TYR A 19 -0.34 20.33 -4.32
C TYR A 19 -1.36 21.08 -3.45
N ALA A 20 -0.92 21.73 -2.36
CA ALA A 20 -1.82 22.49 -1.51
C ALA A 20 -2.47 23.68 -2.22
N GLY A 21 -1.75 24.31 -3.16
CA GLY A 21 -2.24 25.44 -3.96
C GLY A 21 -3.29 25.05 -5.01
N GLY A 22 -3.23 23.83 -5.54
CA GLY A 22 -4.20 23.32 -6.51
C GLY A 22 -5.55 22.90 -5.92
N GLN A 23 -5.67 22.81 -4.60
CA GLN A 23 -6.88 22.35 -3.93
C GLN A 23 -7.86 23.51 -3.69
N ALA A 24 -9.15 23.29 -4.00
CA ALA A 24 -10.21 24.27 -3.77
C ALA A 24 -10.32 24.73 -2.31
N ALA A 25 -10.00 23.84 -1.37
CA ALA A 25 -9.79 24.17 0.04
C ALA A 25 -8.36 23.79 0.41
N LYS A 26 -7.52 24.80 0.70
CA LYS A 26 -6.10 24.61 0.99
C LYS A 26 -5.92 23.74 2.24
N PRO A 27 -5.51 22.46 2.09
CA PRO A 27 -5.35 21.59 3.24
C PRO A 27 -4.14 22.06 4.08
N PRO A 28 -4.20 21.96 5.41
CA PRO A 28 -3.04 22.25 6.24
C PRO A 28 -1.94 21.21 5.96
N LEU A 29 -0.67 21.64 6.00
CA LEU A 29 0.50 20.77 5.78
C LEU A 29 0.45 19.50 6.65
N THR A 30 -0.02 19.63 7.88
CA THR A 30 -0.18 18.50 8.81
C THR A 30 -1.13 17.43 8.27
N ALA A 31 -2.25 17.80 7.63
CA ALA A 31 -3.19 16.85 7.05
C ALA A 31 -2.59 16.12 5.85
N ILE A 32 -1.84 16.84 5.01
CA ILE A 32 -1.14 16.29 3.84
C ILE A 32 -0.11 15.25 4.31
N VAL A 33 0.75 15.63 5.26
CA VAL A 33 1.80 14.75 5.81
C VAL A 33 1.19 13.54 6.52
N GLN A 34 0.10 13.73 7.28
CA GLN A 34 -0.60 12.60 7.92
C GLN A 34 -1.20 11.63 6.90
N ALA A 35 -1.82 12.14 5.83
CA ALA A 35 -2.37 11.30 4.76
C ALA A 35 -1.26 10.53 4.04
N ALA A 36 -0.17 11.20 3.68
CA ALA A 36 0.99 10.59 3.02
C ALA A 36 1.64 9.51 3.90
N LEU A 37 1.89 9.79 5.18
CA LEU A 37 2.41 8.80 6.13
C LEU A 37 1.46 7.61 6.30
N ARG A 38 0.14 7.86 6.30
CA ARG A 38 -0.85 6.79 6.37
C ARG A 38 -0.76 5.87 5.15
N GLN A 39 -0.66 6.44 3.97
CA GLN A 39 -0.53 5.66 2.75
C GLN A 39 0.79 4.86 2.74
N TYR A 40 1.92 5.52 3.01
CA TYR A 40 3.24 4.90 3.04
C TYR A 40 3.32 3.70 3.99
N LEU A 41 2.79 3.85 5.21
CA LEU A 41 2.78 2.78 6.20
C LEU A 41 1.75 1.68 5.85
N ALA A 42 0.63 2.02 5.21
CA ALA A 42 -0.36 1.03 4.77
C ALA A 42 0.18 0.13 3.66
N GLU A 43 0.86 0.70 2.66
CA GLU A 43 1.49 -0.04 1.56
C GLU A 43 2.54 -1.03 2.07
N ARG A 44 3.25 -0.66 3.14
CA ARG A 44 4.24 -1.53 3.80
C ARG A 44 3.65 -2.49 4.84
N GLY A 45 2.33 -2.47 5.04
CA GLY A 45 1.64 -3.37 5.96
C GLY A 45 1.71 -2.96 7.44
N TYR A 46 2.24 -1.78 7.78
CA TYR A 46 2.31 -1.30 9.16
C TYR A 46 1.00 -0.68 9.67
N LEU A 47 0.08 -0.30 8.78
CA LEU A 47 -1.24 0.25 9.15
C LEU A 47 -2.42 -0.65 8.80
N ASN A 48 -2.20 -1.71 8.03
CA ASN A 48 -3.25 -2.68 7.77
C ASN A 48 -3.35 -3.60 8.99
N GLY A 49 -4.38 -3.39 9.82
CA GLY A 49 -4.83 -4.41 10.78
C GLY A 49 -5.03 -5.72 10.02
N GLN A 50 -4.61 -6.83 10.64
CA GLN A 50 -4.50 -8.17 10.05
C GLN A 50 -5.45 -8.39 8.86
N ARG A 51 -4.94 -8.22 7.64
CA ARG A 51 -5.68 -8.64 6.46
C ARG A 51 -5.63 -10.15 6.44
N HIS A 52 -6.74 -10.78 6.82
CA HIS A 52 -6.89 -12.21 6.63
C HIS A 52 -6.63 -12.54 5.15
N LEU A 53 -5.78 -13.54 4.91
CA LEU A 53 -5.60 -14.12 3.58
C LEU A 53 -6.97 -14.60 3.08
N ARG A 54 -7.59 -13.83 2.19
CA ARG A 54 -8.85 -14.21 1.56
C ARG A 54 -8.55 -15.00 0.30
N ILE A 55 -8.26 -16.28 0.49
CA ILE A 55 -8.17 -17.22 -0.63
C ILE A 55 -9.58 -17.34 -1.21
N THR A 56 -9.76 -16.88 -2.45
CA THR A 56 -11.01 -17.06 -3.20
C THR A 56 -10.78 -18.24 -4.14
N PRO A 57 -11.32 -19.44 -3.86
CA PRO A 57 -11.13 -20.59 -4.72
C PRO A 57 -11.70 -20.32 -6.11
N ALA A 58 -11.05 -20.85 -7.15
CA ALA A 58 -11.57 -20.76 -8.51
C ALA A 58 -12.90 -21.53 -8.64
N THR A 59 -13.86 -20.96 -9.37
CA THR A 59 -15.21 -21.54 -9.57
C THR A 59 -15.17 -22.92 -10.24
N ARG A 60 -14.13 -23.18 -11.04
CA ARG A 60 -13.84 -24.48 -11.63
C ARG A 60 -12.43 -24.90 -11.19
N SER A 61 -12.32 -26.01 -10.47
CA SER A 61 -11.03 -26.57 -10.09
C SER A 61 -10.40 -27.32 -11.26
N SER A 62 -9.09 -27.54 -11.20
CA SER A 62 -8.37 -28.39 -12.16
C SER A 62 -8.62 -29.90 -11.93
N GLY A 63 -9.41 -30.28 -10.92
CA GLY A 63 -9.62 -31.67 -10.49
C GLY A 63 -8.41 -32.34 -9.83
N ARG A 64 -7.27 -31.66 -9.75
CA ARG A 64 -6.00 -32.20 -9.25
C ARG A 64 -5.84 -31.88 -7.76
N ARG A 65 -5.42 -32.87 -6.97
CA ARG A 65 -5.34 -32.76 -5.50
C ARG A 65 -3.94 -32.45 -4.97
N ASP A 66 -2.90 -32.62 -5.78
CA ASP A 66 -1.50 -32.50 -5.37
C ASP A 66 -0.75 -31.36 -6.08
N VAL A 67 -1.47 -30.44 -6.73
CA VAL A 67 -0.86 -29.30 -7.45
C VAL A 67 -0.02 -28.44 -6.53
N SER A 68 -0.51 -28.15 -5.31
CA SER A 68 0.25 -27.36 -4.34
C SER A 68 1.51 -28.07 -3.83
N LEU A 69 1.52 -29.40 -3.84
CA LEU A 69 2.65 -30.21 -3.35
C LEU A 69 3.68 -30.50 -4.44
N LYS A 70 3.23 -30.70 -5.69
CA LYS A 70 4.07 -31.06 -6.84
C LYS A 70 4.03 -30.00 -7.94
N HIS A 71 4.02 -28.72 -7.57
CA HIS A 71 3.83 -27.61 -8.49
C HIS A 71 4.85 -27.62 -9.64
N ASP A 72 6.12 -27.94 -9.36
CA ASP A 72 7.17 -28.05 -10.38
C ASP A 72 6.82 -29.03 -11.50
N ARG A 73 6.25 -30.20 -11.16
CA ARG A 73 5.82 -31.20 -12.15
C ARG A 73 4.75 -30.65 -13.10
N TYR A 74 3.90 -29.74 -12.61
CA TYR A 74 2.83 -29.14 -13.40
C TYR A 74 3.30 -27.91 -14.19
N LEU A 75 4.30 -27.19 -13.71
CA LEU A 75 4.83 -25.97 -14.34
C LEU A 75 6.00 -26.23 -15.30
N ALA A 76 6.71 -27.36 -15.17
CA ALA A 76 7.86 -27.72 -16.00
C ALA A 76 7.51 -28.18 -17.43
N ARG A 77 6.23 -28.36 -17.76
CA ARG A 77 5.79 -28.80 -19.11
C ARG A 77 5.22 -27.65 -19.93
N ARG A 78 6.05 -26.63 -20.19
CA ARG A 78 5.68 -25.53 -21.09
C ARG A 78 6.43 -25.63 -22.41
#